data_AF-A0A924P488-F1
#
_entry.id   AF-A0A924P488-F1
#
_cell.length_a   1.000
_cell.length_b   1.000
_cell.length_c   1.000
_cell.angle_alpha   90.00
_cell.angle_beta   90.00
_cell.angle_gamma   90.00
#
_symmetry.space_group_name_H-M   'P 1'
#
loop_
_entity.id
_entity.type
_entity.pdbx_description
1 polymer ?
#
loop_
_entity_poly.entity_id
_entity_poly.type
_entity_poly.pdbx_seq_one_letter_code
_entity_poly.pdbx_strand_id
1 'polypeptide(L)'
;MLFVIVMLSGCPTVHARPVCSDCSVTESGSPLGVIAAKALDLDPTPSRKSAFSDLDILTPSDVRYCPGGGTRANFAVSPVIDPHALPDDGSVWRVGSNRWNSQWEDAYAKWFEKEIDDDFFERYSIPTDCADAAVAARAIFARIHHLPVLFQDKKIEYASTAKGWAAFPTVKDWYDFNWKQNLLLDVRFRHYIKDMTGGIGTNNLKDSTYPISLHDCRRPGKLSRQIKPGTVLLGDGHTRVVSKVDSVGYIPIEQVNSTIPQAIRPLVRGSTTIAWPREEFGEGVLEFNWPVNCGGTLTLVADEKMPGYSREQFDIGKHTGEGMNDYLAALVPGKRKPPDRHYADLIAKELIGKIQERMMAVKNAETLKKKDPAALRNPAVLEDSSTPHLDEAIIEKYQRSHIKFEWKKADADYFDDQLKKFRIPIDSQSSTTAYHLMQALAYDGEKRPCSQASNDWAQRWGLPYLIQQEGIFLRNRESMSRISRLKLTEFKKPELYVRAQKDFVENENQLKEIQALLGKRAKRVPAGAK
;
A
#
# COMPACT_ATOMS: atom_id res chain seq x y z
N MET A 1 -20.99 -43.08 -53.65
CA MET A 1 -19.69 -43.50 -53.07
C MET A 1 -19.08 -42.27 -52.43
N LEU A 2 -19.40 -41.99 -51.16
CA LEU A 2 -18.58 -42.28 -49.97
C LEU A 2 -17.13 -41.80 -50.10
N PHE A 3 -16.74 -40.78 -49.34
CA PHE A 3 -15.78 -40.94 -48.24
C PHE A 3 -15.88 -39.76 -47.27
N VAL A 4 -16.02 -40.13 -45.99
CA VAL A 4 -16.03 -39.28 -44.80
C VAL A 4 -14.59 -39.14 -44.33
N ILE A 5 -14.13 -37.92 -44.01
CA ILE A 5 -12.87 -37.71 -43.28
C ILE A 5 -13.22 -37.17 -41.90
N VAL A 6 -12.94 -37.99 -40.89
CA VAL A 6 -13.02 -37.70 -39.46
C VAL A 6 -11.77 -36.91 -39.06
N MET A 7 -11.96 -35.75 -38.45
CA MET A 7 -10.93 -35.06 -37.68
C MET A 7 -10.81 -35.71 -36.30
N LEU A 8 -9.59 -36.12 -35.92
CA LEU A 8 -9.27 -36.43 -34.53
C LEU A 8 -8.25 -35.44 -34.00
N SER A 9 -8.69 -34.78 -32.93
CA SER A 9 -7.99 -33.87 -32.03
C SER A 9 -6.90 -34.58 -31.24
N GLY A 10 -5.76 -33.90 -31.05
CA GLY A 10 -4.70 -34.30 -30.13
C GLY A 10 -3.87 -33.10 -29.70
N CYS A 11 -4.33 -32.39 -28.67
CA CYS A 11 -3.56 -31.35 -27.98
C CYS A 11 -3.08 -31.96 -26.64
N PRO A 12 -1.77 -32.05 -26.35
CA PRO A 12 -1.32 -32.57 -25.07
C PRO A 12 -1.37 -31.45 -24.02
N THR A 13 -2.32 -31.55 -23.09
CA THR A 13 -2.30 -30.81 -21.82
C THR A 13 -1.37 -31.52 -20.85
N VAL A 14 -0.18 -30.96 -20.65
CA VAL A 14 0.68 -31.26 -19.49
C VAL A 14 0.77 -29.99 -18.66
N HIS A 15 -0.22 -29.78 -17.78
CA HIS A 15 -0.06 -28.86 -16.66
C HIS A 15 0.64 -29.63 -15.54
N ALA A 16 1.96 -29.44 -15.43
CA ALA A 16 2.68 -29.78 -14.23
C ALA A 16 2.10 -28.93 -13.09
N ARG A 17 1.49 -29.59 -12.10
CA ARG A 17 1.08 -28.92 -10.86
C ARG A 17 2.36 -28.50 -10.12
N PRO A 18 2.46 -27.26 -9.62
CA PRO A 18 3.57 -26.90 -8.74
C PRO A 18 3.54 -27.82 -7.52
N VAL A 19 4.62 -28.57 -7.32
CA VAL A 19 4.81 -29.42 -6.15
C VAL A 19 5.15 -28.46 -5.00
N CYS A 20 4.22 -28.29 -4.07
CA CYS A 20 4.52 -27.68 -2.77
C CYS A 20 5.53 -28.59 -2.06
N SER A 21 6.81 -28.24 -2.09
CA SER A 21 7.82 -28.89 -1.27
C SER A 21 7.50 -28.61 0.20
N ASP A 22 7.06 -29.65 0.90
CA ASP A 22 6.96 -29.79 2.36
C ASP A 22 6.45 -28.59 3.17
N CYS A 23 5.12 -28.51 3.31
CA CYS A 23 4.46 -27.76 4.39
C CYS A 23 4.58 -28.43 5.77
N SER A 24 5.56 -29.32 5.97
CA SER A 24 5.88 -29.98 7.23
C SER A 24 7.10 -29.32 7.89
N VAL A 25 7.02 -28.03 8.19
CA VAL A 25 7.73 -27.54 9.37
C VAL A 25 6.91 -28.05 10.55
N THR A 26 7.31 -29.17 11.13
CA THR A 26 6.78 -29.61 12.42
C THR A 26 7.13 -28.54 13.45
N GLU A 27 6.17 -27.68 13.77
CA GLU A 27 6.21 -26.85 14.96
C GLU A 27 6.20 -27.80 16.16
N SER A 28 7.38 -28.09 16.70
CA SER A 28 7.49 -28.56 18.07
C SER A 28 7.02 -27.42 18.96
N GLY A 29 5.73 -27.41 19.29
CA GLY A 29 5.17 -26.53 20.31
C GLY A 29 5.89 -26.80 21.62
N SER A 30 6.89 -26.00 21.94
CA SER A 30 7.41 -25.93 23.30
C SER A 30 6.31 -25.35 24.18
N PRO A 31 5.81 -26.08 25.19
CA PRO A 31 4.91 -25.48 26.16
C PRO A 31 5.69 -24.39 26.90
N LEU A 32 5.08 -23.21 27.06
CA LEU A 32 5.51 -22.19 28.01
C LEU A 32 5.36 -22.76 29.43
N GLY A 33 6.31 -23.59 29.84
CA GLY A 33 6.51 -23.99 31.21
C GLY A 33 7.28 -22.89 31.93
N VAL A 34 6.61 -22.18 32.83
CA VAL A 34 7.26 -21.33 33.83
C VAL A 34 8.05 -22.24 34.75
N ILE A 35 9.32 -22.49 34.43
CA ILE A 35 10.26 -23.11 35.36
C ILE A 35 10.83 -21.97 36.21
N ALA A 36 10.42 -21.93 37.48
CA ALA A 36 11.04 -21.07 38.47
C ALA A 36 12.51 -21.49 38.63
N ALA A 37 13.42 -20.70 38.06
CA ALA A 37 14.85 -20.88 38.25
C ALA A 37 15.22 -20.51 39.69
N LYS A 38 15.74 -21.48 40.42
CA LYS A 38 16.32 -21.30 41.75
C LYS A 38 17.57 -20.44 41.60
N ALA A 39 17.60 -19.28 42.25
CA ALA A 39 18.74 -18.37 42.24
C ALA A 39 20.00 -19.12 42.73
N LEU A 40 21.00 -19.22 41.86
CA LEU A 40 22.36 -19.61 42.22
C LEU A 40 23.05 -18.38 42.78
N ASP A 41 23.38 -18.42 44.07
CA ASP A 41 24.23 -17.44 44.74
C ASP A 41 25.60 -17.41 44.05
N LEU A 42 25.81 -16.39 43.23
CA LEU A 42 27.11 -16.07 42.64
C LEU A 42 27.77 -14.97 43.47
N ASP A 43 28.93 -15.33 44.00
CA ASP A 43 29.91 -14.54 44.76
C ASP A 43 30.09 -13.09 44.24
N PRO A 44 29.94 -12.05 45.09
CA PRO A 44 30.01 -10.65 44.69
C PRO A 44 31.46 -10.14 44.73
N THR A 45 32.31 -10.63 43.83
CA THR A 45 33.55 -9.92 43.51
C THR A 45 33.33 -9.02 42.28
N PRO A 46 33.58 -7.71 42.36
CA PRO A 46 33.35 -6.77 41.27
C PRO A 46 34.53 -6.85 40.29
N SER A 47 34.65 -7.98 39.58
CA SER A 47 35.40 -7.97 38.33
C SER A 47 34.61 -7.09 37.35
N ARG A 48 35.31 -6.25 36.58
CA ARG A 48 34.75 -5.47 35.45
C ARG A 48 34.17 -6.45 34.43
N LYS A 49 32.97 -6.99 34.69
CA LYS A 49 32.19 -7.69 33.68
C LYS A 49 31.77 -6.61 32.71
N SER A 50 32.41 -6.62 31.53
CA SER A 50 31.95 -5.86 30.38
C SER A 50 30.43 -6.03 30.27
N ALA A 51 29.69 -4.92 30.15
CA ALA A 51 28.24 -4.97 30.04
C ALA A 51 27.85 -5.98 28.96
N PHE A 52 27.05 -6.97 29.34
CA PHE A 52 26.64 -8.06 28.46
C PHE A 52 25.85 -7.47 27.29
N SER A 53 26.30 -7.69 26.06
CA SER A 53 25.62 -7.17 24.87
C SER A 53 24.56 -8.15 24.38
N ASP A 54 23.55 -7.67 23.65
CA ASP A 54 22.57 -8.56 23.02
C ASP A 54 23.21 -9.48 21.98
N LEU A 55 24.33 -9.05 21.41
CA LEU A 55 25.14 -9.81 20.48
C LEU A 55 25.89 -10.99 21.15
N ASP A 56 25.97 -11.00 22.48
CA ASP A 56 26.50 -12.13 23.26
C ASP A 56 25.41 -13.18 23.59
N ILE A 57 24.12 -12.84 23.37
CA ILE A 57 22.97 -13.71 23.66
C ILE A 57 22.63 -14.53 22.42
N LEU A 58 22.83 -15.84 22.52
CA LEU A 58 22.43 -16.80 21.49
C LEU A 58 21.24 -17.65 21.95
N THR A 59 20.21 -17.68 21.12
CA THR A 59 18.98 -18.45 21.33
C THR A 59 18.94 -19.67 20.41
N PRO A 60 18.05 -20.65 20.65
CA PRO A 60 17.86 -21.77 19.73
C PRO A 60 17.44 -21.34 18.32
N SER A 61 16.66 -20.25 18.21
CA SER A 61 16.28 -19.67 16.92
C SER A 61 17.49 -19.14 16.16
N ASP A 62 18.42 -18.47 16.84
CA ASP A 62 19.66 -18.00 16.22
C ASP A 62 20.46 -19.17 15.64
N VAL A 63 20.71 -20.20 16.46
CA VAL A 63 21.46 -21.40 16.04
C VAL A 63 20.83 -22.09 14.84
N ARG A 64 19.48 -22.14 14.79
CA ARG A 64 18.73 -22.76 13.69
C ARG A 64 18.97 -22.05 12.36
N TYR A 65 18.97 -20.72 12.34
CA TYR A 65 18.94 -19.96 11.09
C TYR A 65 20.31 -19.46 10.63
N CYS A 66 21.31 -19.39 11.51
CA CYS A 66 22.64 -18.93 11.13
C CYS A 66 23.30 -19.79 10.04
N PRO A 67 24.02 -19.16 9.08
CA PRO A 67 24.78 -19.88 8.06
C PRO A 67 25.83 -20.81 8.70
N GLY A 68 25.94 -22.06 8.23
CA GLY A 68 26.93 -23.03 8.74
C GLY A 68 26.45 -23.97 9.86
N GLY A 69 25.14 -23.97 10.17
CA GLY A 69 24.49 -25.06 10.92
C GLY A 69 25.10 -25.36 12.30
N GLY A 70 25.37 -24.32 13.09
CA GLY A 70 25.81 -24.49 14.48
C GLY A 70 27.21 -25.11 14.66
N THR A 71 28.02 -25.25 13.60
CA THR A 71 29.33 -25.92 13.68
C THR A 71 30.38 -25.19 14.53
N ARG A 72 30.09 -23.98 15.04
CA ARG A 72 30.76 -23.49 16.26
C ARG A 72 30.13 -24.17 17.48
N ALA A 73 30.46 -25.45 17.65
CA ALA A 73 29.88 -26.41 18.60
C ALA A 73 29.98 -26.08 20.11
N ASN A 74 30.31 -24.84 20.49
CA ASN A 74 30.55 -24.46 21.88
C ASN A 74 29.76 -23.23 22.36
N PHE A 75 28.84 -22.68 21.56
CA PHE A 75 27.94 -21.66 22.08
C PHE A 75 26.85 -22.32 22.92
N ALA A 76 27.04 -22.32 24.24
CA ALA A 76 25.98 -22.66 25.17
C ALA A 76 24.81 -21.70 24.90
N VAL A 77 23.62 -22.26 24.59
CA VAL A 77 22.38 -21.48 24.51
C VAL A 77 22.23 -20.73 25.83
N SER A 78 22.12 -19.41 25.75
CA SER A 78 21.97 -18.60 26.95
C SER A 78 20.64 -18.95 27.64
N PRO A 79 20.56 -18.88 28.98
CA PRO A 79 19.27 -18.91 29.66
C PRO A 79 18.36 -17.81 29.08
N VAL A 80 17.04 -17.96 29.26
CA VAL A 80 16.10 -16.91 28.86
C VAL A 80 16.43 -15.65 29.65
N ILE A 81 16.88 -14.61 28.94
CA ILE A 81 17.27 -13.31 29.50
C ILE A 81 16.18 -12.31 29.15
N ASP A 82 15.59 -11.75 30.21
CA ASP A 82 14.65 -10.64 30.12
C ASP A 82 15.38 -9.37 29.63
N PRO A 83 14.95 -8.75 28.50
CA PRO A 83 15.53 -7.50 28.01
C PRO A 83 15.48 -6.35 29.03
N HIS A 84 14.50 -6.32 29.95
CA HIS A 84 14.41 -5.29 30.98
C HIS A 84 15.42 -5.51 32.11
N ALA A 85 15.96 -6.71 32.28
CA ALA A 85 17.03 -6.97 33.24
C ALA A 85 18.40 -6.48 32.75
N LEU A 86 18.55 -6.23 31.44
CA LEU A 86 19.82 -5.83 30.85
C LEU A 86 20.12 -4.35 31.12
N PRO A 87 21.41 -3.98 31.36
CA PRO A 87 21.81 -2.59 31.44
C PRO A 87 21.74 -1.93 30.06
N ASP A 88 21.60 -0.61 30.02
CA ASP A 88 21.79 0.13 28.76
C ASP A 88 23.26 0.02 28.32
N ASP A 89 23.51 -0.54 27.13
CA ASP A 89 24.84 -0.68 26.53
C ASP A 89 25.06 0.27 25.34
N GLY A 90 24.16 1.25 25.19
CA GLY A 90 24.13 2.21 24.08
C GLY A 90 23.38 1.73 22.85
N SER A 91 22.88 0.49 22.82
CA SER A 91 21.98 0.00 21.76
C SER A 91 20.73 0.88 21.66
N VAL A 92 20.06 0.88 20.51
CA VAL A 92 18.79 1.59 20.35
C VAL A 92 17.75 1.04 21.34
N TRP A 93 17.67 -0.29 21.47
CA TRP A 93 17.01 -0.97 22.58
C TRP A 93 17.60 -2.35 22.83
N ARG A 94 17.34 -2.87 24.04
CA ARG A 94 17.75 -4.22 24.45
C ARG A 94 16.74 -5.26 23.97
N VAL A 95 17.21 -6.39 23.42
CA VAL A 95 16.34 -7.48 22.92
C VAL A 95 16.38 -8.75 23.75
N GLY A 96 17.45 -8.99 24.53
CA GLY A 96 17.56 -10.20 25.34
C GLY A 96 17.42 -11.48 24.52
N SER A 97 16.62 -12.42 25.02
CA SER A 97 16.33 -13.70 24.33
C SER A 97 15.14 -13.64 23.35
N ASN A 98 14.51 -12.49 23.14
CA ASN A 98 13.34 -12.38 22.26
C ASN A 98 13.77 -12.47 20.79
N ARG A 99 13.06 -13.28 19.99
CA ARG A 99 13.30 -13.46 18.55
C ARG A 99 11.99 -13.54 17.80
N TRP A 100 12.03 -13.09 16.55
CA TRP A 100 10.92 -13.27 15.62
C TRP A 100 10.62 -14.74 15.40
N ASN A 101 9.33 -15.02 15.29
CA ASN A 101 8.77 -16.31 14.94
C ASN A 101 7.36 -16.08 14.37
N SER A 102 6.69 -17.13 13.89
CA SER A 102 5.35 -17.01 13.31
C SER A 102 4.29 -16.47 14.28
N GLN A 103 4.42 -16.74 15.59
CA GLN A 103 3.50 -16.17 16.59
C GLN A 103 3.67 -14.65 16.70
N TRP A 104 4.90 -14.15 16.65
CA TRP A 104 5.17 -12.71 16.61
C TRP A 104 4.74 -12.06 15.31
N GLU A 105 4.81 -12.76 14.17
CA GLU A 105 4.23 -12.26 12.91
C GLU A 105 2.69 -12.14 12.99
N ASP A 106 2.03 -13.10 13.63
CA ASP A 106 0.58 -13.03 13.84
C ASP A 106 0.18 -11.95 14.86
N ALA A 107 1.01 -11.74 15.90
CA ALA A 107 0.82 -10.66 16.85
C ALA A 107 1.04 -9.29 16.19
N TYR A 108 2.07 -9.17 15.33
CA TYR A 108 2.33 -7.96 14.55
C TYR A 108 1.16 -7.65 13.63
N ALA A 109 0.63 -8.65 12.91
CA ALA A 109 -0.52 -8.45 12.04
C ALA A 109 -1.74 -7.91 12.80
N LYS A 110 -2.07 -8.52 13.95
CA LYS A 110 -3.19 -8.06 14.80
C LYS A 110 -2.96 -6.66 15.35
N TRP A 111 -1.73 -6.36 15.79
CA TRP A 111 -1.37 -5.03 16.27
C TRP A 111 -1.46 -4.00 15.14
N PHE A 112 -0.98 -4.33 13.94
CA PHE A 112 -1.00 -3.46 12.78
C PHE A 112 -2.44 -3.10 12.38
N GLU A 113 -3.30 -4.11 12.23
CA GLU A 113 -4.73 -3.91 11.88
C GLU A 113 -5.45 -3.02 12.90
N LYS A 114 -5.13 -3.20 14.20
CA LYS A 114 -5.79 -2.51 15.29
C LYS A 114 -5.27 -1.09 15.52
N GLU A 115 -3.95 -0.91 15.47
CA GLU A 115 -3.30 0.33 15.93
C GLU A 115 -2.89 1.26 14.79
N ILE A 116 -2.63 0.76 13.58
CA ILE A 116 -2.23 1.59 12.43
C ILE A 116 -3.47 2.12 11.71
N ASP A 117 -4.02 3.21 12.25
CA ASP A 117 -5.09 4.00 11.66
C ASP A 117 -4.55 5.09 10.71
N ASP A 118 -5.48 5.79 10.04
CA ASP A 118 -5.13 6.77 9.00
C ASP A 118 -4.27 7.92 9.58
N ASP A 119 -4.43 8.31 10.85
CA ASP A 119 -3.69 9.41 11.50
C ASP A 119 -2.50 8.95 12.36
N PHE A 120 -2.17 7.65 12.39
CA PHE A 120 -1.16 7.09 13.30
C PHE A 120 0.17 7.86 13.30
N PHE A 121 0.80 8.00 12.13
CA PHE A 121 2.11 8.64 12.04
C PHE A 121 2.04 10.15 12.25
N GLU A 122 0.92 10.78 11.86
CA GLU A 122 0.65 12.20 12.16
C GLU A 122 0.56 12.43 13.67
N ARG A 123 -0.21 11.59 14.37
CA ARG A 123 -0.41 11.64 15.82
C ARG A 123 0.90 11.58 16.61
N TYR A 124 1.90 10.84 16.13
CA TYR A 124 3.20 10.70 16.77
C TYR A 124 4.30 11.59 16.16
N SER A 125 3.95 12.46 15.21
CA SER A 125 4.88 13.32 14.46
C SER A 125 6.04 12.54 13.84
N ILE A 126 5.72 11.40 13.21
CA ILE A 126 6.67 10.56 12.49
C ILE A 126 6.52 10.89 11.00
N PRO A 127 7.54 11.51 10.38
CA PRO A 127 7.48 11.78 8.95
C PRO A 127 7.63 10.46 8.19
N THR A 128 6.77 10.23 7.20
CA THR A 128 6.79 9.00 6.39
C THR A 128 6.61 9.30 4.91
N ASP A 129 7.27 8.50 4.08
CA ASP A 129 6.94 8.19 2.69
C ASP A 129 6.43 6.75 2.55
N CYS A 130 6.29 6.28 1.31
CA CYS A 130 5.80 4.94 0.99
C CYS A 130 6.46 3.81 1.80
N ALA A 131 7.80 3.72 1.80
CA ALA A 131 8.52 2.63 2.46
C ALA A 131 8.61 2.85 3.97
N ASP A 132 8.73 4.12 4.38
CA ASP A 132 8.86 4.52 5.77
C ASP A 132 7.73 3.98 6.64
N ALA A 133 6.49 4.04 6.15
CA ALA A 133 5.33 3.57 6.89
C ALA A 133 5.46 2.08 7.27
N ALA A 134 5.98 1.25 6.36
CA ALA A 134 6.18 -0.18 6.60
C ALA A 134 7.29 -0.43 7.64
N VAL A 135 8.48 0.17 7.43
CA VAL A 135 9.63 -0.06 8.31
C VAL A 135 9.45 0.58 9.68
N ALA A 136 8.82 1.74 9.77
CA ALA A 136 8.52 2.41 11.04
C ALA A 136 7.50 1.61 11.85
N ALA A 137 6.43 1.11 11.24
CA ALA A 137 5.46 0.26 11.94
C ALA A 137 6.12 -1.03 12.47
N ARG A 138 6.97 -1.67 11.66
CA ARG A 138 7.73 -2.87 12.05
C ARG A 138 8.67 -2.57 13.22
N ALA A 139 9.41 -1.47 13.17
CA ALA A 139 10.34 -1.06 14.22
C ALA A 139 9.61 -0.71 15.53
N ILE A 140 8.46 -0.01 15.46
CA ILE A 140 7.65 0.33 16.64
C ILE A 140 7.17 -0.96 17.32
N PHE A 141 6.59 -1.89 16.58
CA PHE A 141 6.17 -3.17 17.14
C PHE A 141 7.35 -3.94 17.75
N ALA A 142 8.48 -3.99 17.04
CA ALA A 142 9.68 -4.64 17.55
C ALA A 142 10.18 -4.02 18.85
N ARG A 143 10.12 -2.69 18.98
CA ARG A 143 10.50 -1.97 20.19
C ARG A 143 9.56 -2.28 21.36
N ILE A 144 8.25 -2.39 21.12
CA ILE A 144 7.24 -2.75 22.13
C ILE A 144 7.54 -4.13 22.73
N HIS A 145 7.92 -5.09 21.87
CA HIS A 145 8.12 -6.48 22.27
C HIS A 145 9.59 -6.89 22.40
N HIS A 146 10.51 -5.93 22.39
CA HIS A 146 11.94 -6.15 22.48
C HIS A 146 12.48 -7.16 21.45
N LEU A 147 11.95 -7.14 20.23
CA LEU A 147 12.40 -7.96 19.10
C LEU A 147 13.54 -7.26 18.37
N PRO A 148 14.49 -8.00 17.77
CA PRO A 148 15.54 -7.41 16.96
C PRO A 148 14.97 -6.87 15.64
N VAL A 149 15.56 -5.79 15.13
CA VAL A 149 15.37 -5.33 13.75
C VAL A 149 16.72 -5.19 13.08
N LEU A 150 16.71 -5.34 11.77
CA LEU A 150 17.85 -5.11 10.91
C LEU A 150 17.30 -4.66 9.54
N PHE A 151 17.55 -3.40 9.19
CA PHE A 151 17.32 -2.89 7.85
C PHE A 151 18.65 -2.42 7.26
N GLN A 152 18.86 -2.71 5.99
CA GLN A 152 20.14 -2.42 5.33
C GLN A 152 19.96 -1.34 4.27
N ASP A 153 20.77 -0.29 4.38
CA ASP A 153 21.10 0.58 3.26
C ASP A 153 22.58 0.30 2.85
N LYS A 154 22.96 0.67 1.62
CA LYS A 154 24.29 0.42 1.05
C LYS A 154 25.46 0.88 1.93
N LYS A 155 25.22 1.82 2.84
CA LYS A 155 26.25 2.44 3.69
C LYS A 155 25.97 2.32 5.18
N ILE A 156 24.72 2.06 5.57
CA ILE A 156 24.29 2.16 6.97
C ILE A 156 23.42 0.96 7.31
N GLU A 157 23.73 0.32 8.43
CA GLU A 157 22.92 -0.73 9.02
C GLU A 157 22.05 -0.12 10.13
N TYR A 158 20.74 -0.26 9.98
CA TYR A 158 19.76 0.14 10.99
C TYR A 158 19.35 -1.08 11.80
N ALA A 159 20.16 -1.38 12.81
CA ALA A 159 19.96 -2.49 13.73
C ALA A 159 19.50 -2.01 15.11
N SER A 160 18.68 -2.82 15.81
CA SER A 160 18.29 -2.55 17.20
C SER A 160 19.51 -2.44 18.15
N THR A 161 20.58 -3.16 17.84
CA THR A 161 21.85 -3.21 18.59
C THR A 161 22.84 -2.13 18.18
N ALA A 162 22.50 -1.27 17.22
CA ALA A 162 23.40 -0.23 16.75
C ALA A 162 23.59 0.86 17.82
N LYS A 163 24.84 1.34 17.95
CA LYS A 163 25.24 2.31 18.99
C LYS A 163 25.32 3.75 18.50
N GLY A 164 24.96 4.01 17.24
CA GLY A 164 25.01 5.35 16.62
C GLY A 164 24.14 6.39 17.35
N TRP A 165 23.13 5.94 18.09
CA TRP A 165 22.19 6.79 18.82
C TRP A 165 22.40 6.78 20.34
N ALA A 166 23.49 6.18 20.84
CA ALA A 166 23.74 6.02 22.28
C ALA A 166 23.76 7.34 23.06
N ALA A 167 24.11 8.45 22.40
CA ALA A 167 24.14 9.79 23.01
C ALA A 167 22.75 10.32 23.41
N PHE A 168 21.67 9.77 22.85
CA PHE A 168 20.31 10.16 23.18
C PHE A 168 19.76 9.34 24.35
N PRO A 169 18.94 9.94 25.24
CA PRO A 169 18.30 9.19 26.32
C PRO A 169 17.26 8.22 25.76
N THR A 170 17.18 7.03 26.35
CA THR A 170 16.19 6.00 26.02
C THR A 170 15.28 5.71 27.20
N VAL A 171 14.04 5.28 26.92
CA VAL A 171 13.09 4.83 27.95
C VAL A 171 13.23 3.31 28.08
N LYS A 172 13.64 2.81 29.24
CA LYS A 172 13.86 1.37 29.42
C LYS A 172 12.56 0.55 29.43
N ASP A 173 11.52 1.10 30.04
CA ASP A 173 10.30 0.37 30.40
C ASP A 173 9.20 0.51 29.33
N TRP A 174 9.42 -0.10 28.16
CA TRP A 174 8.42 -0.22 27.10
C TRP A 174 7.57 -1.48 27.26
N TYR A 175 6.26 -1.31 27.35
CA TYR A 175 5.28 -2.38 27.45
C TYR A 175 4.03 -2.07 26.61
N ASP A 176 3.21 -3.09 26.35
CA ASP A 176 1.96 -2.98 25.60
C ASP A 176 1.00 -1.92 26.15
N PHE A 177 1.01 -1.67 27.46
CA PHE A 177 0.09 -0.73 28.11
C PHE A 177 0.58 0.73 28.11
N ASN A 178 1.87 0.99 27.85
CA ASN A 178 2.45 2.35 27.95
C ASN A 178 3.22 2.80 26.70
N TRP A 179 3.34 1.95 25.66
CA TRP A 179 4.16 2.27 24.49
C TRP A 179 3.78 3.56 23.77
N LYS A 180 2.49 3.95 23.76
CA LYS A 180 2.03 5.19 23.12
C LYS A 180 2.68 6.42 23.74
N GLN A 181 2.76 6.46 25.08
CA GLN A 181 3.44 7.53 25.80
C GLN A 181 4.95 7.42 25.62
N ASN A 182 5.50 6.21 25.68
CA ASN A 182 6.94 6.00 25.58
C ASN A 182 7.51 6.28 24.18
N LEU A 183 6.73 6.07 23.12
CA LEU A 183 7.09 6.46 21.76
C LEU A 183 7.32 7.99 21.67
N LEU A 184 6.61 8.78 22.48
CA LEU A 184 6.82 10.22 22.56
C LEU A 184 8.06 10.60 23.39
N LEU A 185 8.34 9.85 24.46
CA LEU A 185 9.40 10.14 25.43
C LEU A 185 10.78 9.56 25.06
N ASP A 186 10.83 8.49 24.27
CA ASP A 186 12.08 7.80 23.91
C ASP A 186 12.81 8.53 22.78
N VAL A 187 13.58 9.55 23.16
CA VAL A 187 14.33 10.41 22.23
C VAL A 187 15.28 9.58 21.36
N ARG A 188 15.97 8.59 21.93
CA ARG A 188 16.86 7.69 21.19
C ARG A 188 16.12 6.97 20.08
N PHE A 189 15.01 6.32 20.41
CA PHE A 189 14.23 5.56 19.43
C PHE A 189 13.62 6.46 18.35
N ARG A 190 13.18 7.67 18.70
CA ARG A 190 12.67 8.65 17.72
C ARG A 190 13.73 9.12 16.74
N HIS A 191 14.96 9.37 17.21
CA HIS A 191 16.08 9.69 16.33
C HIS A 191 16.44 8.51 15.43
N TYR A 192 16.44 7.29 15.98
CA TYR A 192 16.63 6.07 15.19
C TYR A 192 15.58 5.93 14.07
N ILE A 193 14.28 6.05 14.39
CA ILE A 193 13.20 5.98 13.37
C ILE A 193 13.43 7.04 12.30
N LYS A 194 13.69 8.29 12.69
CA LYS A 194 13.89 9.39 11.74
C LYS A 194 15.05 9.13 10.78
N ASP A 195 16.16 8.60 11.29
CA ASP A 195 17.34 8.32 10.46
C ASP A 195 17.11 7.08 9.59
N MET A 196 16.41 6.07 10.11
CA MET A 196 16.04 4.84 9.39
C MET A 196 15.09 5.13 8.23
N THR A 197 14.04 5.92 8.44
CA THR A 197 13.13 6.37 7.38
C THR A 197 13.79 7.37 6.42
N GLY A 198 14.96 7.91 6.77
CA GLY A 198 15.78 8.68 5.83
C GLY A 198 16.67 7.83 4.93
N GLY A 199 16.98 6.59 5.34
CA GLY A 199 17.93 5.70 4.66
C GLY A 199 17.29 4.49 3.98
N ILE A 200 16.14 4.03 4.46
CA ILE A 200 15.41 2.90 3.86
C ILE A 200 14.27 3.44 3.01
N GLY A 201 14.34 3.17 1.70
CA GLY A 201 13.33 3.53 0.73
C GLY A 201 12.84 2.32 -0.05
N THR A 202 11.93 2.55 -0.99
CA THR A 202 11.39 1.50 -1.88
C THR A 202 12.51 0.66 -2.55
N ASN A 203 13.63 1.30 -2.93
CA ASN A 203 14.68 0.65 -3.72
C ASN A 203 15.57 -0.35 -2.93
N ASN A 204 15.69 -0.20 -1.61
CA ASN A 204 16.51 -1.07 -0.75
C ASN A 204 15.67 -1.87 0.27
N LEU A 205 14.36 -1.63 0.36
CA LEU A 205 13.45 -2.42 1.20
C LEU A 205 13.49 -3.93 0.86
N LYS A 206 13.73 -4.26 -0.42
CA LYS A 206 13.91 -5.64 -0.89
C LYS A 206 15.07 -6.39 -0.23
N ASP A 207 16.06 -5.66 0.31
CA ASP A 207 17.22 -6.27 0.96
C ASP A 207 16.87 -6.76 2.39
N SER A 208 15.66 -6.46 2.86
CA SER A 208 15.15 -6.88 4.19
C SER A 208 13.76 -7.53 4.12
N THR A 209 13.32 -7.90 2.92
CA THR A 209 12.04 -8.54 2.68
C THR A 209 12.16 -9.71 1.69
N TYR A 210 11.23 -10.64 1.75
CA TYR A 210 11.24 -11.85 0.93
C TYR A 210 9.85 -12.13 0.31
N PRO A 211 9.80 -12.73 -0.90
CA PRO A 211 8.54 -13.05 -1.56
C PRO A 211 7.82 -14.22 -0.89
N ILE A 212 6.52 -14.04 -0.65
CA ILE A 212 5.67 -15.07 -0.05
C ILE A 212 4.72 -15.72 -1.06
N SER A 213 4.25 -16.91 -0.71
CA SER A 213 3.22 -17.61 -1.47
C SER A 213 1.91 -16.82 -1.48
N LEU A 214 1.29 -16.72 -2.65
CA LEU A 214 -0.06 -16.20 -2.87
C LEU A 214 -1.12 -17.24 -2.51
N HIS A 215 -0.80 -18.53 -2.63
CA HIS A 215 -1.72 -19.63 -2.35
C HIS A 215 -1.53 -20.25 -0.95
N ASP A 216 -2.64 -20.62 -0.30
CA ASP A 216 -2.59 -21.46 0.90
C ASP A 216 -2.19 -22.89 0.51
N CYS A 217 -1.02 -23.36 0.94
CA CYS A 217 -0.54 -24.70 0.61
C CYS A 217 -1.46 -25.83 1.11
N ARG A 218 -2.27 -25.58 2.14
CA ARG A 218 -3.25 -26.54 2.66
C ARG A 218 -4.61 -26.42 1.97
N ARG A 219 -4.87 -25.30 1.28
CA ARG A 219 -6.14 -25.01 0.59
C ARG A 219 -5.85 -24.40 -0.79
N PRO A 220 -5.49 -25.22 -1.79
CA PRO A 220 -5.24 -24.73 -3.14
C PRO A 220 -6.38 -23.85 -3.68
N GLY A 221 -6.02 -22.78 -4.38
CA GLY A 221 -6.98 -21.79 -4.87
C GLY A 221 -7.55 -20.86 -3.80
N LYS A 222 -7.00 -20.85 -2.58
CA LYS A 222 -7.29 -19.86 -1.53
C LYS A 222 -6.09 -18.97 -1.26
N LEU A 223 -6.36 -17.75 -0.80
CA LEU A 223 -5.34 -16.79 -0.40
C LEU A 223 -4.48 -17.38 0.71
N SER A 224 -3.16 -17.26 0.55
CA SER A 224 -2.17 -17.64 1.56
C SER A 224 -2.43 -16.96 2.90
N ARG A 225 -2.19 -17.70 3.99
CA ARG A 225 -2.30 -17.17 5.36
C ARG A 225 -1.19 -16.19 5.71
N GLN A 226 -0.12 -16.16 4.92
CA GLN A 226 0.96 -15.17 5.09
C GLN A 226 0.54 -13.78 4.57
N ILE A 227 -0.49 -13.71 3.72
CA ILE A 227 -1.03 -12.42 3.30
C ILE A 227 -2.01 -11.94 4.38
N LYS A 228 -1.52 -11.05 5.25
CA LYS A 228 -2.22 -10.56 6.44
C LYS A 228 -1.87 -9.09 6.68
N PRO A 229 -2.54 -8.38 7.61
CA PRO A 229 -2.15 -7.01 7.93
C PRO A 229 -0.66 -6.91 8.30
N GLY A 230 0.03 -5.87 7.82
CA GLY A 230 1.49 -5.75 7.94
C GLY A 230 2.29 -6.36 6.79
N THR A 231 1.69 -7.18 5.91
CA THR A 231 2.34 -7.68 4.68
C THR A 231 2.67 -6.52 3.73
N VAL A 232 3.89 -6.51 3.18
CA VAL A 232 4.38 -5.46 2.28
C VAL A 232 3.93 -5.73 0.85
N LEU A 233 3.49 -4.69 0.16
CA LEU A 233 3.14 -4.68 -1.26
C LEU A 233 4.10 -3.72 -1.97
N LEU A 234 5.09 -4.28 -2.66
CA LEU A 234 6.13 -3.51 -3.35
C LEU A 234 5.93 -3.61 -4.86
N GLY A 235 5.73 -2.48 -5.54
CA GLY A 235 5.56 -2.47 -6.99
C GLY A 235 5.39 -1.06 -7.54
N ASP A 236 5.85 -0.86 -8.79
CA ASP A 236 5.75 0.41 -9.52
C ASP A 236 6.42 1.59 -8.78
N GLY A 237 7.55 1.32 -8.11
CA GLY A 237 8.26 2.34 -7.32
C GLY A 237 7.55 2.74 -6.01
N HIS A 238 6.46 2.06 -5.65
CA HIS A 238 5.70 2.34 -4.44
C HIS A 238 5.70 1.15 -3.48
N THR A 239 5.83 1.48 -2.20
CA THR A 239 5.62 0.55 -1.08
C THR A 239 4.27 0.83 -0.45
N ARG A 240 3.51 -0.22 -0.18
CA ARG A 240 2.22 -0.19 0.52
C ARG A 240 2.19 -1.34 1.52
N VAL A 241 1.25 -1.31 2.46
CA VAL A 241 1.12 -2.35 3.47
C VAL A 241 -0.32 -2.82 3.51
N VAL A 242 -0.55 -4.13 3.51
CA VAL A 242 -1.87 -4.70 3.74
C VAL A 242 -2.35 -4.23 5.10
N SER A 243 -3.52 -3.61 5.14
CA SER A 243 -4.11 -3.09 6.38
C SER A 243 -5.23 -3.97 6.91
N LYS A 244 -5.91 -4.69 6.00
CA LYS A 244 -7.01 -5.60 6.32
C LYS A 244 -7.21 -6.63 5.22
N VAL A 245 -7.59 -7.85 5.61
CA VAL A 245 -8.01 -8.92 4.70
C VAL A 245 -9.43 -9.33 5.08
N ASP A 246 -10.39 -9.07 4.19
CA ASP A 246 -11.82 -9.26 4.43
C ASP A 246 -12.40 -10.29 3.46
N SER A 247 -12.86 -11.42 4.00
CA SER A 247 -13.45 -12.50 3.20
C SER A 247 -14.87 -12.21 2.68
N VAL A 248 -15.52 -11.16 3.19
CA VAL A 248 -16.93 -10.84 2.91
C VAL A 248 -17.08 -9.50 2.21
N GLY A 249 -16.15 -8.58 2.44
CA GLY A 249 -16.11 -7.26 1.82
C GLY A 249 -16.03 -7.31 0.29
N TYR A 250 -16.45 -6.21 -0.36
CA TYR A 250 -16.27 -6.05 -1.80
C TYR A 250 -14.79 -5.85 -2.16
N ILE A 251 -14.04 -5.14 -1.31
CA ILE A 251 -12.57 -5.08 -1.35
C ILE A 251 -12.06 -6.16 -0.39
N PRO A 252 -11.51 -7.27 -0.90
CA PRO A 252 -11.09 -8.36 -0.03
C PRO A 252 -9.72 -8.13 0.61
N ILE A 253 -8.92 -7.21 0.07
CA ILE A 253 -7.64 -6.80 0.62
C ILE A 253 -7.59 -5.28 0.55
N GLU A 254 -7.49 -4.65 1.72
CA GLU A 254 -7.27 -3.22 1.87
C GLU A 254 -5.79 -2.98 2.14
N GLN A 255 -5.29 -1.84 1.71
CA GLN A 255 -3.92 -1.40 1.94
C GLN A 255 -3.91 -0.01 2.56
N VAL A 256 -2.79 0.33 3.18
CA VAL A 256 -2.41 1.70 3.55
C VAL A 256 -1.05 2.02 2.95
N ASN A 257 -0.85 3.28 2.59
CA ASN A 257 0.45 3.79 2.17
C ASN A 257 0.60 5.25 2.58
N SER A 258 1.84 5.70 2.76
CA SER A 258 2.16 7.13 2.71
C SER A 258 2.61 7.49 1.29
N THR A 259 2.96 8.75 1.08
CA THR A 259 3.18 9.34 -0.24
C THR A 259 4.51 10.08 -0.27
N ILE A 260 5.05 10.33 -1.45
CA ILE A 260 6.33 11.03 -1.62
C ILE A 260 6.13 12.55 -1.73
N PRO A 261 7.14 13.37 -1.38
CA PRO A 261 8.30 13.02 -0.55
C PRO A 261 7.88 12.77 0.90
N GLN A 262 8.80 12.29 1.75
CA GLN A 262 8.56 12.08 3.19
C GLN A 262 7.99 13.34 3.88
N ALA A 263 6.86 13.23 4.60
CA ALA A 263 6.42 14.24 5.58
C ALA A 263 5.48 13.68 6.65
N ILE A 264 5.15 14.49 7.64
CA ILE A 264 4.09 14.19 8.61
C ILE A 264 2.75 14.35 7.89
N ARG A 265 2.03 13.25 7.70
CA ARG A 265 0.72 13.21 7.02
C ARG A 265 -0.09 11.98 7.44
N PRO A 266 -1.41 12.02 7.24
CA PRO A 266 -2.22 10.81 7.29
C PRO A 266 -1.79 9.77 6.25
N LEU A 267 -1.93 8.50 6.58
CA LEU A 267 -1.89 7.40 5.63
C LEU A 267 -3.11 7.44 4.71
N VAL A 268 -2.89 7.06 3.46
CA VAL A 268 -3.97 6.87 2.48
C VAL A 268 -4.38 5.39 2.52
N ARG A 269 -5.62 5.15 2.90
CA ARG A 269 -6.25 3.82 2.87
C ARG A 269 -7.01 3.64 1.56
N GLY A 270 -6.89 2.44 0.98
CA GLY A 270 -7.59 2.13 -0.27
C GLY A 270 -7.64 0.64 -0.58
N SER A 271 -8.19 0.31 -1.75
CA SER A 271 -8.13 -1.05 -2.29
C SER A 271 -6.69 -1.43 -2.62
N THR A 272 -6.32 -2.71 -2.53
CA THR A 272 -5.02 -3.19 -3.02
C THR A 272 -4.75 -2.75 -4.46
N THR A 273 -3.59 -2.12 -4.66
CA THR A 273 -3.10 -1.72 -5.98
C THR A 273 -1.63 -2.13 -6.13
N ILE A 274 -1.41 -3.25 -6.80
CA ILE A 274 -0.11 -3.77 -7.16
C ILE A 274 -0.15 -4.30 -8.61
N ALA A 275 0.85 -3.95 -9.41
CA ALA A 275 1.09 -4.58 -10.71
C ALA A 275 1.70 -5.98 -10.51
N TRP A 276 1.76 -6.79 -11.57
CA TRP A 276 2.53 -8.02 -11.48
C TRP A 276 3.99 -7.72 -11.17
N PRO A 277 4.60 -8.42 -10.21
CA PRO A 277 5.89 -8.02 -9.69
C PRO A 277 7.01 -8.45 -10.64
N ARG A 278 8.04 -7.61 -10.69
CA ARG A 278 9.27 -7.91 -11.42
C ARG A 278 10.35 -8.34 -10.43
N GLU A 279 10.83 -9.56 -10.63
CA GLU A 279 11.77 -10.21 -9.72
C GLU A 279 13.10 -9.45 -9.62
N GLU A 280 13.61 -8.92 -10.73
CA GLU A 280 14.87 -8.16 -10.78
C GLU A 280 14.84 -6.88 -9.94
N PHE A 281 13.64 -6.36 -9.65
CA PHE A 281 13.44 -5.20 -8.79
C PHE A 281 13.08 -5.57 -7.35
N GLY A 282 12.94 -6.87 -7.03
CA GLY A 282 12.51 -7.34 -5.73
C GLY A 282 11.06 -6.99 -5.39
N GLU A 283 10.23 -6.71 -6.39
CA GLU A 283 8.82 -6.38 -6.22
C GLU A 283 8.01 -7.61 -5.77
N GLY A 284 6.82 -7.40 -5.21
CA GLY A 284 5.91 -8.49 -4.85
C GLY A 284 5.01 -8.23 -3.66
N VAL A 285 4.30 -9.29 -3.28
CA VAL A 285 3.76 -9.48 -1.94
C VAL A 285 4.87 -10.08 -1.08
N LEU A 286 5.33 -9.31 -0.09
CA LEU A 286 6.54 -9.58 0.66
C LEU A 286 6.28 -9.59 2.18
N GLU A 287 7.10 -10.31 2.91
CA GLU A 287 7.24 -10.21 4.37
C GLU A 287 8.66 -9.82 4.76
N PHE A 288 8.88 -9.38 6.01
CA PHE A 288 10.20 -9.01 6.50
C PHE A 288 11.04 -10.23 6.89
N ASN A 289 12.31 -10.26 6.47
CA ASN A 289 13.24 -11.27 6.96
C ASN A 289 13.45 -11.13 8.47
N TRP A 290 13.64 -12.26 9.16
CA TRP A 290 13.93 -12.25 10.60
C TRP A 290 15.40 -11.93 10.86
N PRO A 291 15.73 -10.96 11.72
CA PRO A 291 17.09 -10.78 12.21
C PRO A 291 17.42 -11.84 13.26
N VAL A 292 18.58 -12.47 13.12
CA VAL A 292 19.14 -13.46 14.04
C VAL A 292 20.59 -13.12 14.38
N ASN A 293 21.00 -13.40 15.62
CA ASN A 293 22.36 -13.16 16.08
C ASN A 293 23.28 -14.33 15.73
N CYS A 294 24.21 -14.15 14.80
CA CYS A 294 25.14 -15.18 14.37
C CYS A 294 26.53 -15.06 14.99
N GLY A 295 26.55 -14.94 16.32
CA GLY A 295 27.77 -14.95 17.11
C GLY A 295 28.51 -13.63 17.06
N GLY A 296 27.81 -12.54 17.40
CA GLY A 296 28.37 -11.19 17.47
C GLY A 296 27.86 -10.24 16.39
N THR A 297 26.96 -10.68 15.51
CA THR A 297 26.44 -9.88 14.40
C THR A 297 25.02 -10.29 14.08
N LEU A 298 24.12 -9.31 13.93
CA LEU A 298 22.78 -9.57 13.41
C LEU A 298 22.85 -9.83 11.91
N THR A 299 22.17 -10.88 11.47
CA THR A 299 22.04 -11.22 10.05
C THR A 299 20.59 -11.55 9.77
N LEU A 300 20.15 -11.33 8.53
CA LEU A 300 18.82 -11.71 8.10
C LEU A 300 18.79 -13.20 7.77
N VAL A 301 17.73 -13.89 8.20
CA VAL A 301 17.45 -15.25 7.77
C VAL A 301 17.24 -15.26 6.26
N ALA A 302 17.95 -16.15 5.57
CA ALA A 302 17.84 -16.33 4.12
C ALA A 302 16.39 -16.64 3.69
N ASP A 303 15.97 -16.08 2.58
CA ASP A 303 14.59 -16.14 2.08
C ASP A 303 14.05 -17.57 2.02
N GLU A 304 14.84 -18.53 1.52
CA GLU A 304 14.38 -19.93 1.35
C GLU A 304 14.10 -20.64 2.68
N LYS A 305 14.56 -20.07 3.80
CA LYS A 305 14.31 -20.57 5.15
C LYS A 305 13.16 -19.84 5.84
N MET A 306 12.63 -18.79 5.23
CA MET A 306 11.55 -18.00 5.80
C MET A 306 10.19 -18.69 5.64
N PRO A 307 9.27 -18.58 6.61
CA PRO A 307 7.96 -19.21 6.53
C PRO A 307 7.14 -18.73 5.32
N GLY A 308 6.71 -19.66 4.48
CA GLY A 308 5.86 -19.34 3.33
C GLY A 308 6.56 -18.61 2.19
N TYR A 309 7.90 -18.59 2.18
CA TYR A 309 8.69 -18.18 1.03
C TYR A 309 8.21 -18.89 -0.25
N SER A 310 8.01 -18.10 -1.31
CA SER A 310 7.67 -18.65 -2.62
C SER A 310 7.93 -17.62 -3.72
N ARG A 311 8.44 -18.09 -4.85
CA ARG A 311 8.64 -17.31 -6.07
C ARG A 311 7.46 -17.38 -7.05
N GLU A 312 6.36 -18.04 -6.67
CA GLU A 312 5.24 -18.31 -7.60
C GLU A 312 4.63 -17.05 -8.23
N GLN A 313 4.66 -15.92 -7.52
CA GLN A 313 4.10 -14.65 -7.98
C GLN A 313 4.78 -14.12 -9.26
N PHE A 314 6.04 -14.52 -9.51
CA PHE A 314 6.79 -14.14 -10.71
C PHE A 314 6.46 -15.00 -11.94
N ASP A 315 5.83 -16.16 -11.74
CA ASP A 315 5.45 -17.07 -12.82
C ASP A 315 3.97 -16.96 -13.18
N ILE A 316 3.10 -16.78 -12.18
CA ILE A 316 1.64 -16.66 -12.40
C ILE A 316 1.31 -15.51 -13.36
N GLY A 317 1.93 -14.34 -13.18
CA GLY A 317 1.63 -13.15 -13.98
C GLY A 317 1.88 -13.30 -15.48
N LYS A 318 2.71 -14.27 -15.89
CA LYS A 318 2.99 -14.57 -17.31
C LYS A 318 1.83 -15.29 -18.00
N HIS A 319 0.87 -15.82 -17.24
CA HIS A 319 -0.11 -16.79 -17.74
C HIS A 319 -1.57 -16.40 -17.55
N THR A 320 -1.88 -15.46 -16.65
CA THR A 320 -3.27 -15.22 -16.24
C THR A 320 -4.00 -14.18 -17.08
N GLY A 321 -3.31 -13.24 -17.74
CA GLY A 321 -3.94 -12.12 -18.48
C GLY A 321 -4.74 -11.14 -17.61
N GLU A 322 -5.08 -11.53 -16.38
CA GLU A 322 -5.70 -10.74 -15.32
C GLU A 322 -4.65 -9.89 -14.59
N GLY A 323 -5.06 -8.76 -14.01
CA GLY A 323 -4.19 -7.98 -13.13
C GLY A 323 -4.02 -8.66 -11.76
N MET A 324 -2.87 -8.45 -11.12
CA MET A 324 -2.55 -9.07 -9.81
C MET A 324 -3.60 -8.79 -8.74
N ASN A 325 -4.18 -7.58 -8.71
CA ASN A 325 -5.25 -7.23 -7.76
C ASN A 325 -6.48 -8.13 -7.91
N ASP A 326 -6.91 -8.37 -9.15
CA ASP A 326 -8.08 -9.21 -9.44
C ASP A 326 -7.78 -10.68 -9.09
N TYR A 327 -6.54 -11.12 -9.38
CA TYR A 327 -6.05 -12.43 -9.02
C TYR A 327 -6.05 -12.67 -7.50
N LEU A 328 -5.42 -11.79 -6.72
CA LEU A 328 -5.42 -11.86 -5.26
C LEU A 328 -6.82 -11.84 -4.69
N ALA A 329 -7.67 -10.96 -5.23
CA ALA A 329 -9.05 -10.89 -4.82
C ALA A 329 -9.78 -12.22 -5.09
N ALA A 330 -9.51 -12.91 -6.20
CA ALA A 330 -10.16 -14.18 -6.56
C ALA A 330 -9.78 -15.32 -5.62
N LEU A 331 -8.58 -15.25 -5.03
CA LEU A 331 -8.11 -16.21 -4.03
C LEU A 331 -8.79 -16.04 -2.66
N VAL A 332 -9.33 -14.86 -2.35
CA VAL A 332 -10.00 -14.64 -1.06
C VAL A 332 -11.31 -15.44 -1.01
N PRO A 333 -11.48 -16.37 -0.05
CA PRO A 333 -12.67 -17.20 0.03
C PRO A 333 -13.91 -16.34 0.34
N GLY A 334 -15.02 -16.60 -0.36
CA GLY A 334 -16.32 -16.03 0.00
C GLY A 334 -17.13 -15.62 -1.23
N LYS A 335 -18.42 -15.34 -1.00
CA LYS A 335 -19.24 -14.61 -1.99
C LYS A 335 -19.09 -13.13 -1.69
N ARG A 336 -18.37 -12.40 -2.54
CA ARG A 336 -18.18 -10.96 -2.38
C ARG A 336 -19.53 -10.26 -2.38
N LYS A 337 -19.73 -9.37 -1.41
CA LYS A 337 -20.85 -8.43 -1.47
C LYS A 337 -20.69 -7.54 -2.70
N PRO A 338 -21.78 -7.08 -3.36
CA PRO A 338 -21.66 -6.06 -4.39
C PRO A 338 -21.05 -4.77 -3.83
N PRO A 339 -20.57 -3.84 -4.68
CA PRO A 339 -20.18 -2.51 -4.24
C PRO A 339 -21.27 -1.90 -3.34
N ASP A 340 -20.83 -1.26 -2.27
CA ASP A 340 -21.65 -0.58 -1.28
C ASP A 340 -21.06 0.81 -0.94
N ARG A 341 -21.65 1.50 0.04
CA ARG A 341 -21.18 2.82 0.47
C ARG A 341 -19.80 2.78 1.08
N HIS A 342 -19.42 1.70 1.77
CA HIS A 342 -18.09 1.57 2.33
C HIS A 342 -17.03 1.50 1.23
N TYR A 343 -17.33 0.78 0.14
CA TYR A 343 -16.49 0.81 -1.06
C TYR A 343 -16.39 2.22 -1.67
N ALA A 344 -17.52 2.93 -1.80
CA ALA A 344 -17.52 4.31 -2.28
C ALA A 344 -16.68 5.25 -1.40
N ASP A 345 -16.77 5.13 -0.08
CA ASP A 345 -15.96 5.91 0.86
C ASP A 345 -14.46 5.62 0.70
N LEU A 346 -14.07 4.35 0.59
CA LEU A 346 -12.67 3.95 0.41
C LEU A 346 -12.08 4.52 -0.90
N ILE A 347 -12.80 4.39 -2.01
CA ILE A 347 -12.35 4.92 -3.29
C ILE A 347 -12.32 6.46 -3.28
N ALA A 348 -13.29 7.11 -2.65
CA ALA A 348 -13.30 8.56 -2.51
C ALA A 348 -12.10 9.04 -1.68
N LYS A 349 -11.81 8.36 -0.56
CA LYS A 349 -10.61 8.63 0.26
C LYS A 349 -9.32 8.47 -0.55
N GLU A 350 -9.18 7.40 -1.31
CA GLU A 350 -8.00 7.14 -2.14
C GLU A 350 -7.80 8.25 -3.20
N LEU A 351 -8.88 8.65 -3.88
CA LEU A 351 -8.84 9.77 -4.85
C LEU A 351 -8.51 11.11 -4.19
N ILE A 352 -9.08 11.39 -3.01
CA ILE A 352 -8.76 12.58 -2.24
C ILE A 352 -7.27 12.59 -1.84
N GLY A 353 -6.72 11.46 -1.43
CA GLY A 353 -5.28 11.31 -1.14
C GLY A 353 -4.42 11.68 -2.34
N LYS A 354 -4.73 11.15 -3.54
CA LYS A 354 -4.01 11.51 -4.78
C LYS A 354 -4.15 12.99 -5.16
N ILE A 355 -5.31 13.57 -4.91
CA ILE A 355 -5.54 15.00 -5.11
C ILE A 355 -4.70 15.82 -4.14
N GLN A 356 -4.55 15.38 -2.88
CA GLN A 356 -3.68 16.04 -1.90
C GLN A 356 -2.20 15.94 -2.32
N GLU A 357 -1.74 14.80 -2.82
CA GLU A 357 -0.39 14.66 -3.41
C GLU A 357 -0.17 15.68 -4.53
N ARG A 358 -1.14 15.76 -5.45
CA ARG A 358 -1.14 16.77 -6.52
C ARG A 358 -1.07 18.18 -5.97
N MET A 359 -1.87 18.51 -4.94
CA MET A 359 -1.84 19.84 -4.29
C MET A 359 -0.44 20.18 -3.77
N MET A 360 0.23 19.23 -3.14
CA MET A 360 1.60 19.42 -2.64
C MET A 360 2.60 19.63 -3.77
N ALA A 361 2.55 18.83 -4.83
CA ALA A 361 3.42 19.00 -6.00
C ALA A 361 3.24 20.39 -6.65
N VAL A 362 1.99 20.86 -6.78
CA VAL A 362 1.70 22.20 -7.32
C VAL A 362 2.25 23.30 -6.40
N LYS A 363 2.07 23.19 -5.08
CA LYS A 363 2.59 24.16 -4.11
C LYS A 363 4.13 24.20 -4.05
N ASN A 364 4.76 23.03 -4.18
CA ASN A 364 6.22 22.91 -4.24
C ASN A 364 6.78 23.62 -5.48
N ALA A 365 6.17 23.38 -6.64
CA ALA A 365 6.54 24.06 -7.88
C ALA A 365 6.46 25.58 -7.77
N GLU A 366 5.37 26.11 -7.20
CA GLU A 366 5.23 27.56 -6.98
C GLU A 366 6.27 28.14 -6.03
N THR A 367 6.60 27.40 -4.97
CA THR A 367 7.63 27.80 -4.01
C THR A 367 8.99 27.84 -4.68
N LEU A 368 9.32 26.83 -5.49
CA LEU A 368 10.55 26.77 -6.27
C LEU A 368 10.61 27.87 -7.31
N LYS A 369 9.54 28.10 -8.06
CA LYS A 369 9.45 29.18 -9.05
C LYS A 369 9.75 30.56 -8.45
N LYS A 370 9.38 30.79 -7.19
CA LYS A 370 9.67 32.05 -6.47
C LYS A 370 11.10 32.12 -5.94
N LYS A 371 11.67 30.99 -5.49
CA LYS A 371 12.99 30.94 -4.85
C LYS A 371 14.14 30.77 -5.84
N ASP A 372 13.98 29.83 -6.78
CA ASP A 372 14.97 29.47 -7.79
C ASP A 372 14.26 28.92 -9.04
N PRO A 373 13.87 29.79 -9.99
CA PRO A 373 13.26 29.36 -11.24
C PRO A 373 14.13 28.40 -12.07
N ALA A 374 15.46 28.44 -11.89
CA ALA A 374 16.38 27.57 -12.64
C ALA A 374 16.31 26.12 -12.13
N ALA A 375 15.96 25.90 -10.86
CA ALA A 375 15.76 24.56 -10.29
C ALA A 375 14.68 23.77 -11.02
N LEU A 376 13.66 24.42 -11.60
CA LEU A 376 12.62 23.76 -12.41
C LEU A 376 13.15 23.16 -13.73
N ARG A 377 14.39 23.46 -14.12
CA ARG A 377 15.07 22.81 -15.26
C ARG A 377 15.73 21.49 -14.88
N ASN A 378 15.86 21.20 -13.58
CA ASN A 378 16.39 19.93 -13.11
C ASN A 378 15.31 18.84 -13.24
N PRO A 379 15.54 17.76 -14.01
CA PRO A 379 14.56 16.70 -14.20
C PRO A 379 14.05 16.08 -12.90
N ALA A 380 14.91 15.89 -11.89
CA ALA A 380 14.51 15.30 -10.61
C ALA A 380 13.54 16.22 -9.85
N VAL A 381 13.81 17.53 -9.85
CA VAL A 381 12.92 18.54 -9.24
C VAL A 381 11.62 18.67 -10.02
N LEU A 382 11.70 18.54 -11.34
CA LEU A 382 10.55 18.59 -12.23
C LEU A 382 9.60 17.42 -11.97
N GLU A 383 10.12 16.21 -11.76
CA GLU A 383 9.32 15.03 -11.44
C GLU A 383 8.49 15.24 -10.16
N ASP A 384 9.10 15.75 -9.09
CA ASP A 384 8.43 16.05 -7.81
C ASP A 384 7.45 17.24 -7.88
N SER A 385 7.60 18.09 -8.88
CA SER A 385 6.86 19.36 -9.01
C SER A 385 5.83 19.34 -10.14
N SER A 386 5.87 18.33 -11.02
CA SER A 386 4.99 18.09 -12.15
C SER A 386 3.91 17.08 -11.76
N THR A 387 2.76 17.10 -12.44
CA THR A 387 1.62 16.22 -12.11
C THR A 387 1.12 15.28 -13.22
N PRO A 388 1.81 15.01 -14.35
CA PRO A 388 1.18 14.27 -15.45
C PRO A 388 0.82 12.84 -15.04
N HIS A 389 1.73 12.14 -14.34
CA HIS A 389 1.49 10.80 -13.82
C HIS A 389 0.40 10.79 -12.73
N LEU A 390 0.36 11.82 -11.88
CA LEU A 390 -0.69 11.98 -10.87
C LEU A 390 -2.06 12.24 -11.51
N ASP A 391 -2.11 13.11 -12.54
CA ASP A 391 -3.32 13.47 -13.27
C ASP A 391 -3.88 12.23 -14.00
N GLU A 392 -3.02 11.47 -14.68
CA GLU A 392 -3.38 10.21 -15.32
C GLU A 392 -3.92 9.19 -14.33
N ALA A 393 -3.22 8.97 -13.20
CA ALA A 393 -3.65 8.05 -12.16
C ALA A 393 -4.99 8.46 -11.51
N ILE A 394 -5.24 9.76 -11.32
CA ILE A 394 -6.52 10.29 -10.82
C ILE A 394 -7.64 10.00 -11.83
N ILE A 395 -7.42 10.32 -13.11
CA ILE A 395 -8.42 10.14 -14.17
C ILE A 395 -8.77 8.66 -14.32
N GLU A 396 -7.76 7.79 -14.45
CA GLU A 396 -7.97 6.36 -14.64
C GLU A 396 -8.75 5.77 -13.47
N LYS A 397 -8.36 6.10 -12.23
CA LYS A 397 -9.04 5.62 -11.03
C LYS A 397 -10.47 6.12 -10.96
N TYR A 398 -10.72 7.40 -11.25
CA TYR A 398 -12.06 7.98 -11.26
C TYR A 398 -12.96 7.27 -12.29
N GLN A 399 -12.49 7.12 -13.53
CA GLN A 399 -13.24 6.47 -14.61
C GLN A 399 -13.55 5.00 -14.29
N ARG A 400 -12.55 4.22 -13.87
CA ARG A 400 -12.74 2.81 -13.47
C ARG A 400 -13.74 2.67 -12.33
N SER A 401 -13.75 3.62 -11.40
CA SER A 401 -14.66 3.61 -10.25
C SER A 401 -16.08 3.96 -10.67
N HIS A 402 -16.26 4.97 -11.52
CA HIS A 402 -17.57 5.35 -12.03
C HIS A 402 -18.25 4.18 -12.76
N ILE A 403 -17.53 3.46 -13.64
CA ILE A 403 -18.04 2.27 -14.34
C ILE A 403 -18.52 1.19 -13.34
N LYS A 404 -17.83 1.03 -12.20
CA LYS A 404 -18.23 0.06 -11.17
C LYS A 404 -19.51 0.49 -10.44
N PHE A 405 -19.77 1.80 -10.30
CA PHE A 405 -20.97 2.33 -9.66
C PHE A 405 -22.18 2.49 -10.59
N GLU A 406 -21.99 2.48 -11.91
CA GLU A 406 -23.08 2.65 -12.90
C GLU A 406 -24.23 1.64 -12.75
N TRP A 407 -23.97 0.50 -12.12
CA TRP A 407 -24.96 -0.54 -11.85
C TRP A 407 -25.97 -0.14 -10.77
N LYS A 408 -25.66 0.88 -9.95
CA LYS A 408 -26.52 1.43 -8.90
C LYS A 408 -26.33 2.95 -8.81
N LYS A 409 -27.18 3.70 -9.51
CA LYS A 409 -27.17 5.17 -9.53
C LYS A 409 -27.03 5.83 -8.15
N ALA A 410 -27.71 5.30 -7.13
CA ALA A 410 -27.64 5.84 -5.76
C ALA A 410 -26.24 5.75 -5.13
N ASP A 411 -25.44 4.74 -5.48
CA ASP A 411 -24.06 4.59 -4.99
C ASP A 411 -23.10 5.51 -5.77
N ALA A 412 -23.34 5.73 -7.06
CA ALA A 412 -22.62 6.73 -7.86
C ALA A 412 -22.87 8.16 -7.31
N ASP A 413 -24.13 8.51 -7.06
CA ASP A 413 -24.50 9.82 -6.48
C ASP A 413 -23.83 10.02 -5.10
N TYR A 414 -23.78 8.96 -4.27
CA TYR A 414 -23.11 9.00 -2.97
C TYR A 414 -21.59 9.21 -3.10
N PHE A 415 -20.95 8.48 -4.01
CA PHE A 415 -19.53 8.61 -4.30
C PHE A 415 -19.18 10.04 -4.74
N ASP A 416 -19.94 10.60 -5.68
CA ASP A 416 -19.79 11.98 -6.13
C ASP A 416 -19.96 12.98 -4.98
N ASP A 417 -20.92 12.73 -4.09
CA ASP A 417 -21.15 13.56 -2.92
C ASP A 417 -19.99 13.53 -1.93
N GLN A 418 -19.30 12.40 -1.75
CA GLN A 418 -18.05 12.37 -0.96
C GLN A 418 -16.98 13.27 -1.58
N LEU A 419 -16.81 13.19 -2.90
CA LEU A 419 -15.84 14.00 -3.63
C LEU A 419 -16.20 15.49 -3.65
N LYS A 420 -17.48 15.85 -3.56
CA LYS A 420 -17.93 17.25 -3.43
C LYS A 420 -17.68 17.83 -2.03
N LYS A 421 -17.62 17.00 -0.98
CA LYS A 421 -17.32 17.45 0.40
C LYS A 421 -15.88 17.92 0.54
N PHE A 422 -14.94 17.30 -0.19
CA PHE A 422 -13.54 17.71 -0.15
C PHE A 422 -13.32 18.98 -0.99
N ARG A 423 -12.99 20.08 -0.31
CA ARG A 423 -12.71 21.39 -0.91
C ARG A 423 -11.21 21.56 -1.11
N ILE A 424 -10.83 21.99 -2.31
CA ILE A 424 -9.45 22.26 -2.70
C ILE A 424 -9.29 23.78 -2.76
N PRO A 425 -8.52 24.39 -1.85
CA PRO A 425 -8.19 25.81 -1.95
C PRO A 425 -7.34 26.02 -3.21
N ILE A 426 -7.82 26.88 -4.11
CA ILE A 426 -7.04 27.33 -5.26
C ILE A 426 -6.31 28.60 -4.83
N ASP A 427 -6.98 29.61 -4.30
CA ASP A 427 -6.29 30.79 -3.77
C ASP A 427 -6.98 31.30 -2.49
N SER A 428 -6.66 32.52 -2.06
CA SER A 428 -7.24 33.11 -0.86
C SER A 428 -8.74 33.42 -1.00
N GLN A 429 -9.28 33.42 -2.21
CA GLN A 429 -10.65 33.80 -2.53
C GLN A 429 -11.43 32.69 -3.26
N SER A 430 -10.75 31.69 -3.84
CA SER A 430 -11.36 30.65 -4.66
C SER A 430 -11.03 29.23 -4.18
N SER A 431 -12.01 28.34 -4.33
CA SER A 431 -11.85 26.90 -4.06
C SER A 431 -12.66 26.09 -5.05
N THR A 432 -12.21 24.87 -5.34
CA THR A 432 -12.98 23.88 -6.11
C THR A 432 -13.29 22.67 -5.23
N THR A 433 -13.96 21.67 -5.76
CA THR A 433 -14.11 20.37 -5.08
C THR A 433 -13.27 19.31 -5.80
N ALA A 434 -12.95 18.21 -5.12
CA ALA A 434 -12.32 17.05 -5.77
C ALA A 434 -13.13 16.60 -6.99
N TYR A 435 -14.46 16.51 -6.86
CA TYR A 435 -15.37 16.17 -7.96
C TYR A 435 -15.15 17.04 -9.21
N HIS A 436 -15.19 18.37 -9.07
CA HIS A 436 -15.05 19.27 -10.22
C HIS A 436 -13.64 19.25 -10.82
N LEU A 437 -12.61 19.08 -9.98
CA LEU A 437 -11.24 18.88 -10.47
C LEU A 437 -11.14 17.62 -11.34
N MET A 438 -11.73 16.50 -10.91
CA MET A 438 -11.70 15.26 -11.70
C MET A 438 -12.44 15.42 -13.03
N GLN A 439 -13.58 16.10 -13.05
CA GLN A 439 -14.26 16.44 -14.30
C GLN A 439 -13.37 17.29 -15.22
N ALA A 440 -12.66 18.27 -14.66
CA ALA A 440 -11.73 19.11 -15.42
C ALA A 440 -10.54 18.31 -15.96
N LEU A 441 -9.99 17.39 -15.16
CA LEU A 441 -8.88 16.52 -15.57
C LEU A 441 -9.29 15.52 -16.66
N ALA A 442 -10.50 14.98 -16.57
CA ALA A 442 -11.05 14.05 -17.55
C ALA A 442 -11.51 14.74 -18.86
N TYR A 443 -11.56 16.07 -18.90
CA TYR A 443 -11.93 16.82 -20.09
C TYR A 443 -10.79 16.83 -21.12
N ASP A 444 -11.06 16.29 -22.31
CA ASP A 444 -10.09 16.19 -23.40
C ASP A 444 -10.10 17.43 -24.30
N GLY A 445 -9.67 18.58 -23.76
CA GLY A 445 -9.58 19.81 -24.55
C GLY A 445 -8.57 20.82 -24.00
N GLU A 446 -8.37 21.92 -24.72
CA GLU A 446 -7.36 22.96 -24.42
C GLU A 446 -7.46 23.57 -23.01
N LYS A 447 -8.60 23.37 -22.34
CA LYS A 447 -8.87 23.89 -20.98
C LYS A 447 -8.59 22.90 -19.86
N ARG A 448 -8.02 21.72 -20.19
CA ARG A 448 -7.59 20.73 -19.19
C ARG A 448 -6.55 21.35 -18.25
N PRO A 449 -6.59 21.06 -16.93
CA PRO A 449 -5.54 21.49 -16.01
C PRO A 449 -4.15 21.10 -16.54
N CYS A 450 -3.22 22.05 -16.55
CA CYS A 450 -1.86 21.78 -17.00
C CYS A 450 -1.07 21.01 -15.94
N SER A 451 -0.28 20.03 -16.37
CA SER A 451 0.50 19.20 -15.47
C SER A 451 1.93 19.69 -15.24
N GLN A 452 2.46 20.56 -16.12
CA GLN A 452 3.87 20.98 -16.07
C GLN A 452 4.12 21.96 -14.92
N ALA A 453 5.25 21.81 -14.23
CA ALA A 453 5.62 22.65 -13.11
C ALA A 453 5.85 24.13 -13.48
N SER A 454 6.16 24.42 -14.75
CA SER A 454 6.41 25.77 -15.25
C SER A 454 5.14 26.60 -15.46
N ASN A 455 3.99 25.96 -15.68
CA ASN A 455 2.70 26.63 -15.84
C ASN A 455 2.36 27.49 -14.63
N ASP A 456 1.50 28.50 -14.82
CA ASP A 456 1.01 29.26 -13.70
C ASP A 456 0.03 28.44 -12.85
N TRP A 457 -0.10 28.85 -11.59
CA TRP A 457 -0.99 28.23 -10.62
C TRP A 457 -2.42 28.02 -11.14
N ALA A 458 -3.02 29.00 -11.82
CA ALA A 458 -4.40 28.94 -12.28
C ALA A 458 -4.59 27.90 -13.40
N GLN A 459 -3.64 27.84 -14.34
CA GLN A 459 -3.58 26.83 -15.40
C GLN A 459 -3.48 25.43 -14.83
N ARG A 460 -2.67 25.24 -13.77
CA ARG A 460 -2.51 23.94 -13.12
C ARG A 460 -3.76 23.45 -12.38
N TRP A 461 -4.72 24.31 -12.08
CA TRP A 461 -6.01 23.92 -11.51
C TRP A 461 -7.16 23.93 -12.53
N GLY A 462 -6.90 24.26 -13.80
CA GLY A 462 -7.93 24.40 -14.82
C GLY A 462 -8.97 25.46 -14.48
N LEU A 463 -8.56 26.54 -13.78
CA LEU A 463 -9.47 27.59 -13.33
C LEU A 463 -10.35 28.17 -14.46
N PRO A 464 -9.85 28.39 -15.69
CA PRO A 464 -10.70 28.83 -16.80
C PRO A 464 -11.84 27.85 -17.13
N TYR A 465 -11.61 26.55 -17.00
CA TYR A 465 -12.64 25.52 -17.17
C TYR A 465 -13.63 25.55 -16.01
N LEU A 466 -13.13 25.61 -14.77
CA LEU A 466 -13.97 25.60 -13.56
C LEU A 466 -14.90 26.81 -13.52
N ILE A 467 -14.42 28.02 -13.86
CA ILE A 467 -15.24 29.23 -13.95
C ILE A 467 -16.33 29.07 -15.03
N GLN A 468 -15.99 28.49 -16.18
CA GLN A 468 -16.97 28.24 -17.25
C GLN A 468 -18.05 27.24 -16.78
N GLN A 469 -17.64 26.16 -16.11
CA GLN A 469 -18.57 25.14 -15.60
C GLN A 469 -19.42 25.67 -14.47
N GLU A 470 -18.90 26.45 -13.52
CA GLU A 470 -19.72 27.11 -12.51
C GLU A 470 -20.71 28.10 -13.14
N GLY A 471 -20.29 28.85 -14.17
CA GLY A 471 -21.20 29.70 -14.93
C GLY A 471 -22.31 28.89 -15.62
N ILE A 472 -22.00 27.72 -16.19
CA ILE A 472 -23.00 26.81 -16.78
C ILE A 472 -23.88 26.18 -15.69
N PHE A 473 -23.30 25.75 -14.57
CA PHE A 473 -23.98 25.12 -13.45
C PHE A 473 -24.93 26.09 -12.74
N LEU A 474 -24.52 27.34 -12.50
CA LEU A 474 -25.37 28.38 -11.93
C LEU A 474 -26.53 28.70 -12.88
N ARG A 475 -26.29 28.83 -14.19
CA ARG A 475 -27.34 28.98 -15.21
C ARG A 475 -28.30 27.79 -15.27
N ASN A 476 -27.76 26.57 -15.17
CA ASN A 476 -28.55 25.34 -15.15
C ASN A 476 -29.27 25.11 -13.83
N ARG A 477 -28.75 25.58 -12.69
CA ARG A 477 -29.39 25.52 -11.37
C ARG A 477 -30.54 26.50 -11.29
N GLU A 478 -30.40 27.70 -11.84
CA GLU A 478 -31.52 28.64 -12.00
C GLU A 478 -32.61 28.05 -12.90
N SER A 479 -32.22 27.45 -14.02
CA SER A 479 -33.12 26.77 -14.96
C SER A 479 -33.79 25.54 -14.34
N MET A 480 -33.06 24.73 -13.59
CA MET A 480 -33.56 23.55 -12.87
C MET A 480 -34.43 23.96 -11.68
N SER A 481 -34.15 25.06 -10.98
CA SER A 481 -35.03 25.61 -9.93
C SER A 481 -36.34 26.18 -10.50
N ARG A 482 -36.29 26.72 -11.73
CA ARG A 482 -37.47 27.11 -12.51
C ARG A 482 -38.26 25.89 -12.95
N ILE A 483 -37.59 24.86 -13.48
CA ILE A 483 -38.22 23.61 -13.93
C ILE A 483 -38.80 22.81 -12.76
N SER A 484 -38.14 22.74 -11.61
CA SER A 484 -38.67 22.06 -10.41
C SER A 484 -39.80 22.84 -9.74
N ARG A 485 -39.79 24.18 -9.80
CA ARG A 485 -40.98 25.00 -9.45
C ARG A 485 -42.13 24.85 -10.43
N LEU A 486 -41.87 24.62 -11.72
CA LEU A 486 -42.90 24.37 -12.73
C LEU A 486 -43.41 22.91 -12.74
N LYS A 487 -42.61 21.94 -12.28
CA LYS A 487 -42.95 20.50 -12.32
C LYS A 487 -43.61 19.96 -11.04
N LEU A 488 -43.56 20.68 -9.92
CA LEU A 488 -44.25 20.29 -8.68
C LEU A 488 -45.80 20.41 -8.76
N THR A 489 -46.34 20.99 -9.84
CA THR A 489 -47.78 21.11 -10.08
C THR A 489 -48.36 20.12 -11.09
N GLU A 490 -47.58 19.32 -11.83
CA GLU A 490 -48.14 18.59 -12.99
C GLU A 490 -47.76 17.12 -13.23
N PHE A 491 -46.96 16.46 -12.38
CA PHE A 491 -46.58 15.06 -12.66
C PHE A 491 -47.12 14.04 -11.64
N LYS A 492 -48.38 13.64 -11.84
CA LYS A 492 -48.98 12.39 -11.34
C LYS A 492 -49.58 11.53 -12.46
N LYS A 493 -48.89 11.34 -13.59
CA LYS A 493 -49.35 10.40 -14.63
C LYS A 493 -48.21 9.51 -15.18
N PRO A 494 -48.27 8.18 -14.95
CA PRO A 494 -47.31 7.18 -15.45
C PRO A 494 -47.13 7.13 -16.98
N GLU A 495 -48.09 7.67 -17.73
CA GLU A 495 -48.14 7.60 -19.20
C GLU A 495 -47.00 8.37 -19.89
N LEU A 496 -46.45 9.40 -19.24
CA LEU A 496 -45.34 10.21 -19.80
C LEU A 496 -43.98 9.52 -19.70
N TYR A 497 -43.83 8.56 -18.78
CA TYR A 497 -42.61 7.76 -18.64
C TYR A 497 -42.46 6.73 -19.77
N VAL A 498 -43.57 6.11 -20.18
CA VAL A 498 -43.62 5.14 -21.30
C VAL A 498 -43.32 5.84 -22.63
N ARG A 499 -43.78 7.09 -22.81
CA ARG A 499 -43.50 7.87 -24.02
C ARG A 499 -42.02 8.24 -24.13
N ALA A 500 -41.38 8.64 -23.03
CA ALA A 500 -39.95 8.95 -23.00
C ALA A 500 -39.06 7.72 -23.28
N GLN A 501 -39.46 6.51 -22.85
CA GLN A 501 -38.76 5.28 -23.20
C GLN A 501 -38.90 4.94 -24.70
N LYS A 502 -40.06 5.21 -25.29
CA LYS A 502 -40.31 4.96 -26.72
C LYS A 502 -39.48 5.89 -27.60
N ASP A 503 -39.44 7.18 -27.24
CA ASP A 503 -38.67 8.20 -27.96
C ASP A 503 -37.14 7.95 -27.84
N PHE A 504 -36.67 7.35 -26.74
CA PHE A 504 -35.27 6.96 -26.58
C PHE A 504 -34.86 5.81 -27.51
N VAL A 505 -35.70 4.78 -27.61
CA VAL A 505 -35.47 3.63 -28.51
C VAL A 505 -35.54 4.03 -29.98
N GLU A 506 -36.45 4.94 -30.35
CA GLU A 506 -36.54 5.46 -31.73
C GLU A 506 -35.29 6.27 -32.12
N ASN A 507 -34.74 7.08 -31.20
CA ASN A 507 -33.51 7.83 -31.45
C ASN A 507 -32.26 6.93 -31.57
N GLU A 508 -32.18 5.84 -30.79
CA GLU A 508 -31.07 4.89 -30.88
C GLU A 508 -31.07 4.14 -32.23
N ASN A 509 -32.25 3.83 -32.77
CA ASN A 509 -32.39 3.20 -34.07
C ASN A 509 -32.03 4.15 -35.22
N GLN A 510 -32.42 5.43 -35.14
CA GLN A 510 -32.01 6.45 -36.11
C GLN A 510 -30.49 6.64 -36.14
N LEU A 511 -29.82 6.60 -34.98
CA LEU A 511 -28.36 6.68 -34.88
C LEU A 511 -27.66 5.49 -35.55
N LYS A 512 -28.15 4.27 -35.35
CA LYS A 512 -27.62 3.06 -36.02
C LYS A 512 -27.82 3.11 -37.54
N GLU A 513 -28.92 3.67 -38.00
CA GLU A 513 -29.23 3.83 -39.42
C GLU A 513 -28.30 4.86 -40.09
N ILE A 514 -28.03 5.99 -39.42
CA ILE A 514 -27.06 7.00 -39.86
C ILE A 514 -25.64 6.41 -39.92
N GLN A 515 -25.22 5.64 -38.91
CA GLN A 515 -23.90 4.98 -38.90
C GLN A 515 -23.76 3.94 -40.03
N ALA A 516 -24.81 3.17 -40.30
CA ALA A 516 -24.83 2.22 -41.41
C ALA A 516 -24.76 2.91 -42.79
N LEU A 517 -25.40 4.07 -42.94
CA LEU A 517 -25.34 4.89 -44.16
C LEU A 517 -23.94 5.49 -44.37
N LEU A 518 -23.30 5.96 -43.30
CA LEU A 518 -21.92 6.48 -43.34
C LEU A 518 -20.90 5.38 -43.67
N GLY A 519 -21.03 4.18 -43.11
CA GLY A 519 -20.18 3.03 -43.41
C GLY A 519 -20.29 2.52 -44.85
N LYS A 520 -21.48 2.67 -45.48
CA LYS A 520 -21.67 2.36 -46.92
C LYS A 520 -21.06 3.42 -47.84
N ARG A 521 -20.99 4.68 -47.39
CA ARG A 521 -20.39 5.79 -48.16
C ARG A 521 -18.86 5.72 -48.20
N ALA A 522 -18.23 5.26 -47.11
CA ALA A 522 -16.77 5.07 -47.04
C ALA A 522 -16.23 3.98 -48.00
N LYS A 523 -17.08 3.05 -48.46
CA LYS A 523 -16.70 1.98 -49.40
C LYS A 523 -16.83 2.37 -50.89
N ARG A 524 -17.20 3.61 -51.22
CA ARG A 524 -17.40 4.11 -52.60
C ARG A 524 -16.47 5.27 -52.97
N VAL A 525 -15.25 5.30 -52.44
CA VAL A 525 -14.20 6.19 -52.97
C VAL A 525 -13.41 5.40 -54.01
N PRO A 526 -13.41 5.78 -55.31
CA PRO A 526 -12.53 5.16 -56.29
C PRO A 526 -11.08 5.47 -55.92
N ALA A 527 -10.21 4.47 -56.00
CA ALA A 527 -8.76 4.66 -55.90
C ALA A 527 -8.29 5.53 -57.07
N GLY A 528 -8.18 6.84 -56.86
CA GLY A 528 -7.68 7.77 -57.88
C GLY A 528 -8.33 9.17 -57.90
N ALA A 529 -8.53 9.81 -56.76
CA ALA A 529 -8.77 11.25 -56.71
C ALA A 529 -7.90 11.86 -55.60
N LYS A 530 -7.09 12.87 -55.97
CA LYS A 530 -6.16 13.59 -55.09
C LYS A 530 -6.88 14.34 -53.99
#